data_AF-A0A941KJB9-F1
#
_entry.id   AF-A0A941KJB9-F1
#
_cell.length_a   1.000
_cell.length_b   1.000
_cell.length_c   1.000
_cell.angle_alpha   90.00
_cell.angle_beta   90.00
_cell.angle_gamma   90.00
#
_symmetry.space_group_name_H-M   'P 1'
#
loop_
_entity.id
_entity.type
_entity.pdbx_description
1 polymer ?
#
loop_
_entity_poly.entity_id
_entity_poly.type
_entity_poly.pdbx_seq_one_letter_code
_entity_poly.pdbx_strand_id
1 'polypeptide(L)' 'MDISCHSFIRMVKSALPLLSPGGSIMTISYHGAEEVVDRYNIMGRVKAALQSTVRYLASDRAKSVTGGVHYIDGGVNIMA' A
#
# COMPACT_ATOMS: atom_id res chain seq x y z
N MET A 1 0.68 11.34 6.01
CA MET A 1 1.76 10.74 5.18
C MET A 1 2.63 9.78 6.01
N ASP A 2 3.16 10.24 7.16
CA ASP A 2 4.01 9.40 8.02
C ASP A 2 3.35 8.08 8.45
N ILE A 3 2.14 8.14 8.99
CA ILE A 3 1.43 6.96 9.55
C ILE A 3 0.89 6.00 8.51
N SER A 4 0.46 6.45 7.32
CA SER A 4 -0.21 5.57 6.36
C SER A 4 0.68 5.11 5.20
N CYS A 5 1.67 5.91 4.82
CA CYS A 5 2.53 5.64 3.68
C CYS A 5 3.95 5.28 4.13
N HIS A 6 4.60 6.13 4.94
CA HIS A 6 5.97 5.85 5.39
C HIS A 6 6.05 4.70 6.38
N SER A 7 5.04 4.49 7.22
CA SER A 7 4.97 3.32 8.09
C SER A 7 5.08 2.01 7.30
N PHE A 8 4.40 1.91 6.16
CA PHE A 8 4.46 0.75 5.28
C PHE A 8 5.87 0.55 4.73
N ILE A 9 6.51 1.62 4.24
CA ILE A 9 7.91 1.56 3.76
C ILE A 9 8.86 1.10 4.88
N ARG A 10 8.70 1.65 6.09
CA ARG A 10 9.51 1.27 7.25
C ARG A 10 9.29 -0.20 7.62
N MET A 11 8.06 -0.67 7.58
CA MET A 11 7.73 -2.08 7.83
C MET A 11 8.36 -3.00 6.78
N VAL A 12 8.22 -2.68 5.49
CA VAL A 12 8.85 -3.47 4.41
C VAL A 12 10.36 -3.52 4.61
N LYS A 13 10.99 -2.38 4.89
CA LYS A 13 12.43 -2.29 5.13
C LYS A 13 12.87 -3.18 6.31
N SER A 14 12.12 -3.16 7.42
CA SER A 14 12.42 -4.00 8.59
C SER A 14 12.15 -5.49 8.34
N ALA A 15 11.20 -5.81 7.46
CA ALA A 15 10.84 -7.18 7.12
C ALA A 15 11.72 -7.80 6.04
N LEU A 16 12.60 -7.03 5.36
CA LEU A 16 13.47 -7.54 4.28
C LEU A 16 14.20 -8.86 4.62
N PRO A 17 14.77 -9.06 5.82
CA PRO A 17 15.44 -10.32 6.16
C PRO A 17 14.49 -11.53 6.20
N LEU A 18 13.18 -11.29 6.33
CA LEU A 18 12.12 -12.29 6.41
C LEU A 18 11.42 -12.52 5.06
N LEU A 19 11.62 -11.64 4.07
CA LEU A 19 11.05 -11.78 2.74
C LEU A 19 11.89 -12.77 1.93
N SER A 20 11.73 -14.06 2.24
CA SER A 20 12.32 -15.19 1.54
C SER A 20 11.71 -15.38 0.15
N PRO A 21 12.29 -16.22 -0.74
CA PRO A 21 11.64 -16.61 -1.99
C PRO A 21 10.23 -17.13 -1.75
N GLY A 22 9.22 -16.50 -2.35
CA GLY A 22 7.80 -16.79 -2.15
C GLY A 22 7.10 -15.97 -1.06
N GLY A 23 7.82 -15.13 -0.31
CA GLY A 23 7.24 -14.18 0.63
C GLY A 23 6.43 -13.09 -0.07
N SER A 24 5.50 -12.48 0.67
CA SER A 24 4.71 -11.36 0.16
C SER A 24 4.40 -10.32 1.24
N ILE A 25 4.20 -9.09 0.78
CA ILE A 25 3.74 -7.96 1.58
C ILE A 25 2.38 -7.51 1.06
N MET A 26 1.55 -6.99 1.97
CA MET A 26 0.21 -6.54 1.65
C MET A 26 -0.13 -5.26 2.40
N THR A 27 -0.91 -4.39 1.76
CA THR A 27 -1.52 -3.23 2.42
C THR A 27 -2.96 -3.04 1.99
N ILE A 28 -3.73 -2.39 2.85
CA ILE A 28 -5.12 -2.02 2.59
C ILE A 28 -5.22 -0.50 2.39
N SER A 29 -5.99 -0.11 1.39
CA SER A 29 -6.27 1.27 1.03
C SER A 29 -7.79 1.46 0.91
N TYR A 30 -8.18 2.59 0.33
CA TYR A 30 -9.57 2.97 0.17
C TYR A 30 -9.75 3.71 -1.16
N HIS A 31 -10.92 3.54 -1.77
CA HIS A 31 -11.38 4.13 -3.03
C HIS A 31 -11.03 5.61 -3.22
N GLY A 32 -11.01 6.38 -2.13
CA GLY A 32 -10.54 7.76 -2.12
C GLY A 32 -9.07 8.00 -2.54
N ALA A 33 -8.31 6.94 -2.86
CA ALA A 33 -7.00 7.02 -3.51
C ALA A 33 -7.09 7.38 -5.00
N GLU A 34 -8.19 7.03 -5.66
CA GLU A 34 -8.38 7.17 -7.11
C GLU A 34 -9.41 8.25 -7.45
N GLU A 35 -10.39 8.45 -6.58
CA GLU A 35 -11.47 9.42 -6.78
C GLU A 35 -11.66 10.37 -5.59
N VAL A 36 -12.32 11.49 -5.83
CA VAL A 36 -12.69 12.44 -4.77
C VAL A 36 -13.84 11.88 -3.97
N VAL A 37 -13.57 11.47 -2.74
CA VAL A 37 -14.60 11.07 -1.77
C VAL A 37 -14.87 12.22 -0.81
N ASP A 38 -16.15 12.58 -0.69
CA ASP A 38 -16.57 13.66 0.20
C ASP A 38 -16.12 13.38 1.64
N ARG A 39 -15.69 14.43 2.35
CA ARG A 39 -15.17 14.37 3.73
C ARG A 39 -13.95 13.46 3.95
N TYR A 40 -13.38 12.83 2.92
CA TYR A 40 -12.15 12.04 3.04
C TYR A 40 -10.87 12.89 2.97
N ASN A 41 -11.02 14.18 2.65
CA ASN A 41 -10.05 15.26 2.85
C ASN A 41 -8.61 14.89 2.44
N ILE A 42 -7.64 15.12 3.32
CA ILE A 42 -6.22 14.82 3.08
C ILE A 42 -5.94 13.32 3.00
N MET A 43 -6.83 12.47 3.52
CA MET A 43 -6.62 11.02 3.55
C MET A 43 -6.59 10.42 2.14
N GLY A 44 -7.41 10.94 1.21
CA GLY A 44 -7.38 10.50 -0.18
C GLY A 44 -5.99 10.66 -0.83
N ARG A 45 -5.39 11.85 -0.68
CA ARG A 45 -4.01 12.13 -1.14
C ARG A 45 -2.97 11.22 -0.48
N VAL A 46 -3.15 10.91 0.80
CA VAL A 46 -2.27 10.00 1.52
C VAL A 46 -2.40 8.56 1.01
N LYS A 47 -3.62 8.10 0.70
CA LYS A 47 -3.87 6.77 0.13
C LYS A 47 -3.40 6.66 -1.33
N ALA A 48 -3.50 7.73 -2.12
CA ALA A 48 -2.90 7.81 -3.45
C ALA A 48 -1.37 7.67 -3.40
N ALA A 49 -0.71 8.31 -2.42
CA ALA A 49 0.72 8.15 -2.20
C ALA A 49 1.11 6.72 -1.77
N LEU A 50 0.30 6.08 -0.93
CA LEU A 50 0.48 4.66 -0.57
C LEU A 50 0.34 3.76 -1.80
N GLN A 51 -0.67 3.99 -2.65
CA GLN A 51 -0.87 3.23 -3.88
C GLN A 51 0.31 3.40 -4.86
N SER A 52 0.80 4.63 -5.03
CA SER A 52 2.01 4.91 -5.82
C SER A 52 3.24 4.16 -5.28
N THR A 53 3.42 4.16 -3.95
CA THR A 53 4.49 3.43 -3.28
C THR A 53 4.40 1.92 -3.53
N VAL A 54 3.20 1.34 -3.44
CA VAL A 54 2.98 -0.08 -3.75
C VAL A 54 3.31 -0.40 -5.20
N ARG A 55 2.91 0.44 -6.16
CA ARG A 55 3.30 0.27 -7.57
C ARG A 55 4.82 0.24 -7.75
N TYR A 56 5.55 1.08 -7.02
CA TYR A 56 7.01 1.08 -7.05
C TYR A 56 7.60 -0.22 -6.48
N LEU A 57 7.09 -0.68 -5.34
CA LEU A 57 7.53 -1.93 -4.70
C LEU A 57 7.12 -3.19 -5.47
N ALA A 58 6.05 -3.13 -6.27
CA ALA A 58 5.61 -4.23 -7.14
C ALA A 58 6.37 -4.31 -8.47
N SER A 59 7.25 -3.33 -8.77
CA SER A 59 8.05 -3.32 -10.01
C SER A 59 8.98 -4.53 -10.10
N ASP A 60 9.38 -4.90 -11.32
CA ASP A 60 10.24 -6.08 -11.55
C ASP A 60 11.57 -6.00 -10.79
N ARG A 61 12.12 -4.77 -10.65
CA ARG A 61 13.34 -4.53 -9.89
C ARG A 61 13.16 -4.71 -8.39
N ALA A 62 11.99 -4.40 -7.86
CA ALA A 62 11.70 -4.50 -6.43
C ALA A 62 11.21 -5.90 -6.03
N LYS A 63 10.52 -6.62 -6.93
CA LYS A 63 10.03 -7.99 -6.70
C LYS A 63 11.12 -8.98 -6.30
N SER A 64 12.34 -8.84 -6.79
CA SER A 64 13.47 -9.69 -6.39
C SER A 64 13.86 -9.53 -4.92
N VAL A 65 13.46 -8.42 -4.29
CA VAL A 65 13.76 -8.08 -2.90
C VAL A 65 12.52 -8.23 -2.01
N THR A 66 11.35 -7.81 -2.48
CA THR A 66 10.11 -7.79 -1.67
C THR A 66 9.21 -9.01 -1.87
N GLY A 67 9.44 -9.80 -2.92
CA GLY A 67 8.55 -10.87 -3.32
C GLY A 67 7.20 -10.36 -3.85
N GLY A 68 6.12 -11.03 -3.49
CA GLY A 68 4.76 -10.62 -3.86
C GLY A 68 4.35 -9.32 -3.19
N VAL A 69 3.65 -8.44 -3.91
CA VAL A 69 3.14 -7.17 -3.36
C VAL A 69 1.66 -7.05 -3.69
N HIS A 70 0.84 -6.98 -2.65
CA HIS A 70 -0.62 -6.93 -2.78
C HIS A 70 -1.18 -5.61 -2.27
N TYR A 71 -2.02 -4.98 -3.08
CA TYR A 71 -2.80 -3.80 -2.72
C TYR A 71 -4.27 -4.20 -2.71
N ILE A 72 -4.94 -4.01 -1.58
CA ILE A 72 -6.37 -4.24 -1.45
C ILE A 72 -7.06 -2.89 -1.29
N ASP A 73 -7.99 -2.58 -2.19
CA ASP A 73 -8.95 -1.51 -1.95
C ASP A 73 -10.08 -2.03 -1.07
N GLY A 74 -10.28 -1.40 0.09
CA GLY A 74 -11.38 -1.73 1.00
C GLY A 74 -12.78 -1.36 0.48
N GLY A 75 -12.88 -0.63 -0.64
CA GLY A 75 -14.14 -0.20 -1.25
C GLY A 75 -14.89 0.84 -0.43
N VAL A 76 -16.05 1.27 -0.93
CA VAL A 76 -16.99 2.16 -0.23
C VAL A 76 -18.09 1.31 0.41
N ASN A 77 -18.05 1.15 1.74
CA ASN A 77 -19.09 0.51 2.58
C ASN A 77 -19.68 -0.82 2.04
N ILE A 78 -19.19 -1.97 2.52
CA ILE A 78 -20.03 -3.19 2.57
C ILE A 78 -20.99 -3.00 3.74
N MET A 79 -22.11 -2.33 3.50
CA MET A 79 -23.25 -2.32 4.41
C MET A 79 -24.16 -3.46 3.98
N ALA A 80 -24.40 -4.40 4.89
CA ALA A 80 -25.41 -5.46 4.74
C ALA A 80 -26.81 -4.89 4.93
#